data_AF-A0A327VJD9-F1
#
_entry.id   AF-A0A327VJD9-F1
#
_cell.length_a   1.000
_cell.length_b   1.000
_cell.length_c   1.000
_cell.angle_alpha   90.00
_cell.angle_beta   90.00
_cell.angle_gamma   90.00
#
_symmetry.space_group_name_H-M   'P 1'
#
loop_
_entity.id
_entity.type
_entity.pdbx_description
1 polymer ?
#
loop_
_entity_poly.entity_id
_entity_poly.type
_entity_poly.pdbx_seq_one_letter_code
_entity_poly.pdbx_strand_id
1 'polypeptide(L)' 'MLAAIIFVATSGCTWNQLPPGFGLSGVTAFRRFTVWTEARVWAKLHRLVLDELGAQGGLD' A
#
# COMPACT_ATOMS: atom_id res chain seq x y z
N MET A 1 8.19 -1.55 -2.13
CA MET A 1 7.74 -0.32 -1.42
C MET A 1 6.24 -0.32 -1.15
N LEU A 2 5.35 -0.33 -2.16
CA LEU A 2 3.89 -0.41 -1.95
C LEU A 2 3.49 -1.66 -1.13
N ALA A 3 4.05 -2.83 -1.46
CA ALA A 3 3.77 -4.08 -0.74
C ALA A 3 4.09 -4.00 0.77
N ALA A 4 5.17 -3.31 1.15
CA ALA A 4 5.54 -3.12 2.56
C ALA A 4 4.56 -2.19 3.30
N ILE A 5 4.10 -1.14 2.62
CA ILE A 5 3.10 -0.21 3.16
C ILE A 5 1.74 -0.90 3.32
N ILE A 6 1.31 -1.67 2.32
CA ILE A 6 0.08 -2.46 2.39
C ILE A 6 0.19 -3.49 3.52
N PHE A 7 1.30 -4.23 3.61
CA PHE A 7 1.52 -5.22 4.66
C PHE A 7 1.35 -4.61 6.06
N VAL A 8 2.01 -3.48 6.34
CA VAL A 8 1.88 -2.78 7.62
C VAL A 8 0.43 -2.34 7.87
N ALA A 9 -0.25 -1.81 6.84
CA ALA A 9 -1.63 -1.36 6.95
C ALA A 9 -2.63 -2.52 7.18
N THR A 10 -2.40 -3.69 6.60
CA THR A 10 -3.29 -4.85 6.73
C THR A 10 -2.98 -5.70 7.95
N SER A 11 -1.72 -5.80 8.34
CA SER A 11 -1.27 -6.67 9.43
C SER A 11 -1.32 -5.98 10.80
N GLY A 12 -1.41 -4.65 10.84
CA GLY A 12 -1.41 -3.87 12.09
C GLY A 12 -0.07 -3.84 12.82
N CYS A 13 0.98 -4.43 12.25
CA CYS A 13 2.33 -4.37 12.78
C CYS A 13 2.87 -2.94 12.71
N THR A 14 3.77 -2.59 13.62
CA THR A 14 4.45 -1.29 13.52
C THR A 14 5.43 -1.27 12.34
N TRP A 15 5.77 -0.07 11.84
CA TRP A 15 6.78 0.09 10.80
C TRP A 15 8.13 -0.54 11.19
N ASN A 16 8.47 -0.54 12.49
CA ASN A 16 9.70 -1.14 12.99
C ASN A 16 9.69 -2.69 12.97
N GLN A 17 8.51 -3.30 12.89
CA GLN A 17 8.33 -4.74 12.77
C GLN A 17 8.22 -5.21 11.32
N LEU A 18 8.54 -4.34 10.35
CA LEU A 18 8.54 -4.71 8.95
C LEU A 18 9.57 -5.84 8.69
N PRO A 19 9.16 -6.97 8.07
CA PRO A 19 10.08 -8.06 7.77
C PRO A 19 11.25 -7.61 6.90
N PRO A 20 12.48 -8.12 7.13
CA PRO A 20 13.65 -7.77 6.32
C PRO A 20 13.51 -8.21 4.85
N GLY A 21 12.62 -9.18 4.55
CA GLY A 21 12.35 -9.67 3.19
C GLY A 21 11.80 -8.61 2.22
N PHE A 22 11.35 -7.45 2.71
CA PHE A 22 10.91 -6.35 1.85
C PHE A 22 12.06 -5.52 1.24
N GLY A 23 13.31 -5.72 1.68
CA GLY A 23 14.49 -5.04 1.13
C GLY A 23 14.53 -3.52 1.37
N LEU A 24 13.71 -3.01 2.29
CA LEU A 24 13.62 -1.59 2.63
C LEU A 24 13.29 -1.42 4.11
N SER A 25 13.79 -0.35 4.71
CA SER A 25 13.52 -0.07 6.13
C SER A 25 12.08 0.38 6.35
N GLY A 26 11.54 0.08 7.53
CA GLY A 26 10.24 0.59 7.98
C GLY A 26 10.14 2.11 7.92
N VAL A 27 11.22 2.83 8.25
CA VAL A 27 11.28 4.30 8.18
C VAL A 27 11.14 4.79 6.73
N THR A 28 11.77 4.12 5.78
CA THR A 28 11.65 4.45 4.35
C THR A 28 10.22 4.22 3.85
N ALA A 29 9.58 3.13 4.27
CA ALA A 29 8.18 2.86 3.96
C ALA A 29 7.24 3.92 4.57
N PHE A 30 7.45 4.30 5.83
CA PHE A 30 6.65 5.30 6.53
C PHE A 30 6.76 6.68 5.87
N ARG A 31 7.98 7.15 5.58
CA ARG A 31 8.16 8.43 4.86
C ARG A 31 7.39 8.45 3.55
N ARG A 32 7.41 7.33 2.81
CA ARG A 32 6.66 7.23 1.55
C ARG A 32 5.16 7.22 1.78
N PHE A 33 4.69 6.50 2.80
CA PHE A 33 3.28 6.49 3.20
C PHE A 33 2.78 7.91 3.52
N THR A 34 3.56 8.72 4.25
CA THR A 34 3.20 10.11 4.55
C THR A 34 3.09 10.94 3.26
N VAL A 35 4.10 10.91 2.40
CA VAL A 35 4.08 11.64 1.11
C VAL A 35 2.88 11.25 0.24
N TRP A 36 2.54 9.97 0.19
CA TRP A 36 1.39 9.49 -0.56
C TRP A 36 0.05 9.89 0.05
N THR A 37 -0.02 9.95 1.38
CA THR A 37 -1.19 10.43 2.10
C THR A 37 -1.43 11.91 1.81
N GLU A 38 -0.39 12.74 1.88
CA GLU A 38 -0.43 14.16 1.53
C GLU A 38 -0.83 14.38 0.07
N ALA A 39 -0.26 13.59 -0.84
CA ALA A 39 -0.61 13.63 -2.27
C ALA A 39 -1.93 12.93 -2.62
N ARG A 40 -2.72 12.47 -1.62
CA ARG A 40 -4.01 11.78 -1.80
C ARG A 40 -3.95 10.56 -2.73
N VAL A 41 -2.79 9.91 -2.84
CA VAL A 41 -2.53 8.79 -3.75
C VAL A 41 -3.45 7.60 -3.44
N TRP A 42 -3.81 7.41 -2.17
CA TRP A 42 -4.70 6.34 -1.73
C TRP A 42 -6.06 6.35 -2.43
N ALA A 43 -6.63 7.52 -2.70
CA ALA A 43 -7.91 7.62 -3.39
C ALA A 43 -7.81 7.11 -4.84
N LYS A 44 -6.71 7.44 -5.53
CA LYS A 44 -6.43 6.97 -6.88
C LYS A 44 -6.14 5.47 -6.91
N LEU A 45 -5.38 4.98 -5.93
CA LEU A 45 -5.05 3.56 -5.79
C LEU A 45 -6.31 2.73 -5.52
N HIS A 46 -7.19 3.20 -4.64
CA HIS A 46 -8.48 2.58 -4.39
C HIS A 46 -9.35 2.52 -5.65
N ARG A 47 -9.38 3.60 -6.44
CA ARG A 47 -10.12 3.60 -7.71
C ARG A 47 -9.55 2.60 -8.71
N LEU A 48 -8.22 2.52 -8.85
CA LEU A 48 -7.57 1.53 -9.72
C LEU A 48 -7.87 0.10 -9.29
N VAL A 49 -7.82 -0.20 -8.00
CA VAL A 49 -8.15 -1.54 -7.49
C VAL A 49 -9.62 -1.89 -7.75
N LEU A 50 -10.53 -0.93 -7.54
CA LEU A 50 -11.94 -1.13 -7.86
C LEU A 50 -12.21 -1.27 -9.37
N ASP A 51 -11.46 -0.56 -10.20
CA ASP A 51 -11.55 -0.64 -11.66
C ASP A 51 -11.09 -2.01 -12.16
N GLU A 52 -9.94 -2.50 -11.68
CA GLU A 52 -9.45 -3.85 -11.97
C GLU A 52 -10.42 -4.92 -11.46
N LEU A 53 -10.94 -4.81 -10.23
CA LEU A 53 -11.96 -5.73 -9.72
C LEU A 53 -13.27 -5.67 -10.53
N GLY A 54 -13.66 -4.48 -11.00
CA GLY A 54 -14.82 -4.29 -11.86
C GLY A 54 -14.61 -4.89 -13.25
N ALA A 55 -13.41 -4.81 -13.80
CA ALA A 55 -13.02 -5.45 -15.05
C ALA A 55 -12.94 -6.98 -14.92
N GLN A 56 -12.48 -7.49 -13.76
CA GLN A 56 -12.45 -8.92 -13.46
C GLN A 56 -13.83 -9.50 -13.11
N GLY A 57 -14.74 -8.68 -12.58
CA GLY A 57 -16.15 -9.02 -12.39
C GLY A 57 -17.03 -8.71 -13.62
N GLY A 58 -16.40 -8.25 -14.71
CA GLY A 58 -17.06 -7.80 -15.92
C GLY A 58 -16.70 -8.68 -17.11
N LEU A 59 -16.96 -9.97 -17.02
CA LEU A 59 -17.27 -10.81 -18.18
C LEU A 59 -18.35 -11.82 -17.77
N ASP A 60 -19.49 -11.67 -18.45
CA ASP A 60 -20.57 -12.64 -18.64
C ASP A 60 -20.05 -14.05 -18.95
#